data_AF-A0A1X2G3W9-F1
#
_entry.id   AF-A0A1X2G3W9-F1
#
_cell.length_a   1.000
_cell.length_b   1.000
_cell.length_c   1.000
_cell.angle_alpha   90.00
_cell.angle_beta   90.00
_cell.angle_gamma   90.00
#
_symmetry.space_group_name_H-M   'P 1'
#
loop_
_entity.id
_entity.type
_entity.pdbx_description
1 polymer ?
#
loop_
_entity_poly.entity_id
_entity_poly.type
_entity_poly.pdbx_seq_one_letter_code
_entity_poly.pdbx_strand_id
1 'polypeptide(L)'
;MSRDCRYICQRAANAIISEVGTYRVSNDALLGINQFLDEFLTQLLNHCQSLDLSHIKASVFALLPSSLGKNAIVEAELEVKTFTETEVIDYDAYERMRTLGQHSAFPTQSCLGLLRDKCFEYCTLADKDDQLAWVTQPERQDIVISPIVAIYITTVLEHMAEYVLTAVAMTCETEDTDYVRIKELFLALADDSQVGYAFQKMELRDKMEVRTLRKKMGR
;
A
#
# COMPACT_ATOMS: atom_id res chain seq x y z
N MET A 1 -11.63 16.44 -4.21
CA MET A 1 -11.70 15.21 -5.01
C MET A 1 -10.52 14.36 -4.57
N SER A 2 -10.75 13.16 -4.03
CA SER A 2 -9.65 12.26 -3.68
C SER A 2 -8.93 11.91 -4.97
N ARG A 3 -7.61 12.13 -5.04
CA ARG A 3 -6.80 11.57 -6.13
C ARG A 3 -6.89 10.05 -6.02
N ASP A 4 -7.29 9.39 -7.09
CA ASP A 4 -7.40 7.93 -7.10
C ASP A 4 -6.03 7.31 -6.81
N CYS A 5 -6.00 6.36 -5.89
CA CYS A 5 -4.77 5.65 -5.53
C CYS A 5 -4.48 4.61 -6.63
N ARG A 6 -3.27 4.65 -7.21
CA ARG A 6 -2.89 3.85 -8.39
C ARG A 6 -1.55 3.13 -8.19
N TYR A 7 -1.33 2.55 -7.01
CA TYR A 7 -0.12 1.78 -6.71
C TYR A 7 0.05 0.58 -7.65
N ILE A 8 -1.04 -0.08 -8.05
CA ILE A 8 -0.99 -1.24 -8.95
C ILE A 8 -1.75 -0.93 -10.24
N CYS A 9 -1.07 -1.06 -11.38
CA CYS A 9 -1.69 -1.03 -12.69
C CYS A 9 -2.23 -2.41 -13.11
N GLN A 10 -3.17 -2.44 -14.05
CA GLN A 10 -3.79 -3.69 -14.54
C GLN A 10 -2.75 -4.69 -15.06
N ARG A 11 -1.69 -4.18 -15.73
CA ARG A 11 -0.62 -5.02 -16.27
C ARG A 11 0.15 -5.73 -15.16
N ALA A 12 0.54 -5.01 -14.11
CA ALA A 12 1.26 -5.59 -12.98
C ALA A 12 0.39 -6.62 -12.23
N ALA A 13 -0.87 -6.28 -11.97
CA ALA A 13 -1.82 -7.20 -11.33
C ALA A 13 -1.98 -8.51 -12.11
N ASN A 14 -2.14 -8.44 -13.43
CA ASN A 14 -2.26 -9.62 -14.28
C ASN A 14 -0.96 -10.44 -14.33
N ALA A 15 0.21 -9.78 -14.31
CA ALA A 15 1.51 -10.48 -14.31
C ALA A 15 1.68 -11.31 -13.04
N ILE A 16 1.47 -10.71 -11.86
CA ILE A 16 1.61 -11.39 -10.57
C ILE A 16 0.63 -12.55 -10.45
N ILE A 17 -0.65 -12.32 -10.79
CA ILE A 17 -1.68 -13.37 -10.68
C ILE A 17 -1.42 -14.53 -11.64
N SER A 18 -0.79 -14.28 -12.80
CA SER A 18 -0.46 -15.32 -13.77
C SER A 18 0.56 -16.35 -13.27
N GLU A 19 1.28 -16.04 -12.19
CA GLU A 19 2.17 -16.98 -11.51
C GLU A 19 1.39 -18.08 -10.75
N VAL A 20 0.17 -17.76 -10.30
CA VAL A 20 -0.73 -18.71 -9.63
C VAL A 20 -1.65 -19.41 -10.64
N GLY A 21 -2.24 -18.64 -11.56
CA GLY A 21 -3.12 -19.21 -12.58
C GLY A 21 -3.69 -18.16 -13.54
N THR A 22 -4.45 -18.60 -14.53
CA THR A 22 -4.98 -17.72 -15.58
C THR A 22 -6.29 -17.04 -15.13
N TYR A 23 -6.19 -16.13 -14.15
CA TYR A 23 -7.33 -15.37 -13.66
C TYR A 23 -7.38 -13.96 -14.27
N ARG A 24 -8.58 -13.43 -14.46
CA ARG A 24 -8.79 -12.05 -14.94
C ARG A 24 -9.23 -11.15 -13.80
N VAL A 25 -8.49 -10.08 -13.56
CA VAL A 25 -8.84 -9.08 -12.53
C VAL A 25 -9.82 -8.06 -13.07
N SER A 26 -10.99 -7.95 -12.41
CA SER A 26 -11.93 -6.87 -12.71
C SER A 26 -11.40 -5.51 -12.23
N ASN A 27 -11.77 -4.44 -12.94
CA ASN A 27 -11.42 -3.06 -12.53
C ASN A 27 -11.88 -2.74 -11.11
N ASP A 28 -13.06 -3.22 -10.69
CA ASP A 28 -13.57 -3.03 -9.33
C ASP A 28 -12.69 -3.71 -8.28
N ALA A 29 -12.18 -4.91 -8.56
CA ALA A 29 -11.27 -5.60 -7.65
C ALA A 29 -9.92 -4.90 -7.59
N LEU A 30 -9.35 -4.51 -8.74
CA LEU A 30 -8.09 -3.77 -8.78
C LEU A 30 -8.18 -2.44 -8.02
N LEU A 31 -9.30 -1.72 -8.18
CA LEU A 31 -9.57 -0.51 -7.41
C LEU A 31 -9.66 -0.82 -5.91
N GLY A 32 -10.31 -1.93 -5.53
CA GLY A 32 -10.37 -2.39 -4.15
C GLY A 32 -9.00 -2.68 -3.54
N ILE A 33 -8.09 -3.31 -4.30
CA ILE A 33 -6.72 -3.56 -3.84
C ILE A 33 -5.96 -2.25 -3.64
N ASN A 34 -6.06 -1.32 -4.59
CA ASN A 34 -5.44 0.00 -4.45
C ASN A 34 -6.00 0.80 -3.25
N GLN A 35 -7.29 0.68 -2.97
CA GLN A 35 -7.91 1.29 -1.79
C GLN A 35 -7.43 0.63 -0.49
N PHE A 36 -7.23 -0.69 -0.48
CA PHE A 36 -6.69 -1.41 0.67
C PHE A 36 -5.29 -0.90 1.02
N LEU A 37 -4.42 -0.76 0.02
CA LEU A 37 -3.06 -0.24 0.20
C LEU A 37 -3.06 1.22 0.69
N ASP A 38 -3.92 2.07 0.14
CA ASP A 38 -4.02 3.47 0.56
C ASP A 38 -4.52 3.62 2.00
N GLU A 39 -5.48 2.79 2.38
CA GLU A 39 -6.02 2.79 3.72
C GLU A 39 -5.00 2.22 4.72
N PHE A 40 -4.21 1.22 4.33
CA PHE A 40 -3.07 0.75 5.12
C PHE A 40 -2.03 1.86 5.32
N LEU A 41 -1.65 2.59 4.28
CA LEU A 41 -0.75 3.74 4.38
C LEU A 41 -1.29 4.79 5.37
N THR A 42 -2.59 5.05 5.31
CA THR A 42 -3.27 5.98 6.22
C THR A 42 -3.20 5.48 7.68
N GLN A 43 -3.49 4.20 7.92
CA GLN A 43 -3.37 3.60 9.26
C GLN A 43 -1.93 3.62 9.77
N LEU A 44 -0.96 3.30 8.93
CA LEU A 44 0.47 3.31 9.25
C LEU A 44 0.89 4.69 9.76
N LEU A 45 0.58 5.74 9.00
CA LEU A 45 0.97 7.10 9.35
C LEU A 45 0.22 7.62 10.60
N ASN A 46 -1.06 7.27 10.75
CA ASN A 46 -1.84 7.60 11.95
C ASN A 46 -1.30 6.91 13.20
N HIS A 47 -0.76 5.70 13.05
CA HIS A 47 -0.19 4.91 14.15
C HIS A 47 1.21 5.39 14.53
N CYS A 48 2.10 5.63 13.56
CA CYS A 48 3.48 6.03 13.86
C CYS A 48 3.63 7.52 14.20
N GLN A 49 2.79 8.39 13.61
CA GLN A 49 2.89 9.86 13.70
C GLN A 49 4.34 10.38 13.55
N SER A 50 5.09 9.78 12.63
CA SER A 50 6.53 9.97 12.49
C SER A 50 7.00 9.54 11.10
N LEU A 51 8.03 10.22 10.58
CA LEU A 51 8.77 9.81 9.37
C LEU A 51 10.10 9.10 9.70
N ASP A 52 10.41 8.88 10.97
CA ASP A 52 11.51 8.01 11.40
C ASP A 52 11.25 6.55 11.01
N LEU A 53 12.18 5.94 10.26
CA LEU A 53 12.11 4.55 9.85
C LEU A 53 11.95 3.58 11.03
N SER A 54 12.51 3.89 12.20
CA SER A 54 12.38 3.05 13.40
C SER A 54 10.92 3.00 13.88
N HIS A 55 10.23 4.14 13.86
CA HIS A 55 8.80 4.23 14.23
C HIS A 55 7.90 3.63 13.15
N ILE A 56 8.25 3.82 11.87
CA ILE A 56 7.54 3.21 10.74
C ILE A 56 7.65 1.69 10.84
N LYS A 57 8.86 1.14 11.01
CA LYS A 57 9.12 -0.30 11.20
C LYS A 57 8.31 -0.88 12.36
N ALA A 58 8.35 -0.22 13.52
CA ALA A 58 7.57 -0.66 14.68
C ALA A 58 6.06 -0.66 14.40
N SER A 59 5.57 0.31 13.62
CA SER A 59 4.16 0.43 13.26
C SER A 59 3.74 -0.58 12.19
N VAL A 60 4.59 -0.88 11.20
CA VAL A 60 4.36 -1.98 10.24
C VAL A 60 4.24 -3.30 11.01
N PHE A 61 5.15 -3.56 11.95
CA PHE A 61 5.09 -4.76 12.78
C PHE A 61 3.84 -4.83 13.66
N ALA A 62 3.38 -3.70 14.21
CA ALA A 62 2.16 -3.65 15.01
C ALA A 62 0.88 -3.86 14.18
N LEU A 63 0.84 -3.35 12.95
CA LEU A 63 -0.32 -3.47 12.05
C LEU A 63 -0.34 -4.82 11.30
N LEU A 64 0.83 -5.40 11.03
CA LEU A 64 1.02 -6.69 10.37
C LEU A 64 1.99 -7.56 11.20
N PRO A 65 1.56 -8.11 12.35
CA PRO A 65 2.43 -8.88 13.26
C PRO A 65 2.83 -10.28 12.74
N SER A 66 2.50 -10.56 11.48
CA SER A 66 2.65 -11.86 10.83
C SER A 66 3.99 -11.98 10.08
N SER A 67 4.22 -13.10 9.38
CA SER A 67 5.41 -13.26 8.54
C SER A 67 5.43 -12.25 7.39
N LEU A 68 4.27 -11.88 6.85
CA LEU A 68 4.14 -10.87 5.82
C LEU A 68 4.76 -9.53 6.24
N GLY A 69 4.40 -9.02 7.42
CA GLY A 69 4.96 -7.75 7.90
C GLY A 69 6.46 -7.82 8.17
N LYS A 70 6.95 -8.95 8.70
CA LYS A 70 8.39 -9.17 8.90
C LYS A 70 9.16 -9.19 7.58
N ASN A 71 8.63 -9.89 6.58
CA ASN A 71 9.26 -9.98 5.26
C ASN A 71 9.22 -8.63 4.55
N ALA A 72 8.08 -7.91 4.59
CA ALA A 72 7.96 -6.57 4.05
C ALA A 72 8.99 -5.59 4.63
N ILE A 73 9.24 -5.67 5.95
CA ILE A 73 10.28 -4.87 6.63
C ILE A 73 11.67 -5.22 6.09
N VAL A 74 11.98 -6.51 5.92
CA VAL A 74 13.29 -6.95 5.41
C VAL A 74 13.50 -6.45 3.98
N GLU A 75 12.51 -6.61 3.09
CA GLU A 75 12.59 -6.12 1.71
C GLU A 75 12.78 -4.60 1.68
N ALA A 76 12.03 -3.85 2.49
CA ALA A 76 12.16 -2.40 2.58
C ALA A 76 13.54 -1.95 3.10
N GLU A 77 14.14 -2.68 4.05
CA GLU A 77 15.50 -2.41 4.53
C GLU A 77 16.56 -2.68 3.45
N LEU A 78 16.37 -3.75 2.65
CA LEU A 78 17.25 -4.08 1.54
C LEU A 78 17.17 -3.05 0.41
N GLU A 79 15.96 -2.59 0.08
CA GLU A 79 15.75 -1.59 -0.97
C GLU A 79 16.34 -0.23 -0.57
N VAL A 80 16.10 0.22 0.67
CA VAL A 80 16.72 1.45 1.19
C VAL A 80 18.25 1.33 1.18
N LYS A 81 18.80 0.19 1.61
CA LYS A 81 20.24 -0.03 1.58
C LYS A 81 20.79 0.12 0.17
N THR A 82 20.19 -0.58 -0.80
CA THR A 82 20.57 -0.51 -2.22
C THR A 82 20.53 0.92 -2.72
N PHE A 83 19.43 1.64 -2.46
CA PHE A 83 19.29 3.04 -2.85
C PHE A 83 20.38 3.94 -2.25
N THR A 84 20.69 3.80 -0.97
CA THR A 84 21.73 4.62 -0.31
C THR A 84 23.15 4.29 -0.75
N GLU A 85 23.38 3.12 -1.36
CA GLU A 85 24.67 2.73 -1.94
C GLU A 85 24.83 3.26 -3.38
N THR A 86 23.74 3.51 -4.10
CA THR A 86 23.75 3.93 -5.51
C THR A 86 23.49 5.41 -5.73
N GLU A 87 22.79 6.08 -4.82
CA GLU A 87 22.30 7.46 -5.00
C GLU A 87 22.92 8.45 -4.01
N VAL A 88 23.00 9.72 -4.40
CA VAL A 88 23.43 10.81 -3.50
C VAL A 88 22.28 11.19 -2.58
N ILE A 89 22.50 11.06 -1.28
CA ILE A 89 21.47 11.26 -0.26
C ILE A 89 21.60 12.64 0.39
N ASP A 90 20.49 13.38 0.45
CA ASP A 90 20.35 14.55 1.32
C ASP A 90 20.01 14.11 2.75
N TYR A 91 21.05 13.82 3.53
CA TYR A 91 20.92 13.41 4.93
C TYR A 91 20.37 14.53 5.83
N ASP A 92 20.57 15.80 5.47
CA ASP A 92 20.02 16.92 6.23
C ASP A 92 18.51 17.00 6.06
N ALA A 93 17.99 16.78 4.84
CA ALA A 93 16.56 16.65 4.60
C ALA A 93 15.95 15.45 5.32
N TYR A 94 16.63 14.30 5.30
CA TYR A 94 16.18 13.13 6.05
C TYR A 94 16.10 13.41 7.56
N GLU A 95 17.11 14.05 8.14
CA GLU A 95 17.13 14.39 9.58
C GLU A 95 16.02 15.37 9.96
N ARG A 96 15.78 16.40 9.14
CA ARG A 96 14.66 17.34 9.34
C ARG A 96 13.31 16.61 9.36
N MET A 97 13.14 15.61 8.51
CA MET A 97 11.89 14.84 8.45
C MET A 97 11.75 13.83 9.58
N ARG A 98 12.85 13.16 9.95
CA ARG A 98 12.89 12.23 11.09
C ARG A 98 12.46 12.91 12.39
N THR A 99 12.83 14.18 12.55
CA THR A 99 12.55 14.99 13.75
C THR A 99 11.22 15.76 13.67
N LEU A 100 10.48 15.63 12.56
CA LEU A 100 9.18 16.26 12.39
C LEU A 100 8.20 15.76 13.46
N GLY A 101 7.53 16.68 14.16
CA GLY A 101 6.59 16.36 15.23
C GLY A 101 7.23 16.09 16.61
N GLN A 102 8.56 16.25 16.77
CA GLN A 102 9.20 16.12 18.09
C GLN A 102 8.95 17.34 19.00
N HIS A 103 8.81 18.53 18.40
CA HIS A 103 8.60 19.80 19.12
C HIS A 103 7.22 20.42 18.86
N SER A 104 6.38 19.75 18.07
CA SER A 104 5.02 20.19 17.72
C SER A 104 4.16 18.98 17.33
N ALA A 105 2.86 19.15 17.10
CA ALA A 105 2.02 18.04 16.63
C ALA A 105 2.47 17.57 15.23
N PHE A 106 2.56 16.25 15.03
CA PHE A 106 2.89 15.68 13.73
C PHE A 106 1.83 16.05 12.67
N PRO A 107 2.20 16.63 11.52
CA PRO A 107 1.25 17.12 10.52
C PRO A 107 0.75 15.99 9.61
N THR A 108 0.07 14.98 10.18
CA THR A 108 -0.34 13.74 9.50
C THR A 108 -1.00 13.97 8.14
N GLN A 109 -1.99 14.89 8.05
CA GLN A 109 -2.73 15.11 6.80
C GLN A 109 -1.85 15.67 5.68
N SER A 110 -0.91 16.57 6.02
CA SER A 110 0.04 17.12 5.05
C SER A 110 1.05 16.05 4.61
N CYS A 111 1.58 15.28 5.55
CA CYS A 111 2.51 14.19 5.25
C CYS A 111 1.86 13.08 4.42
N LEU A 112 0.60 12.72 4.71
CA LEU A 112 -0.11 11.68 3.98
C LEU A 112 -0.30 12.04 2.51
N GLY A 113 -0.67 13.29 2.22
CA GLY A 113 -0.81 13.77 0.84
C GLY A 113 0.49 13.66 0.06
N LEU A 114 1.61 14.10 0.64
CA LEU A 114 2.92 14.04 0.01
C LEU A 114 3.46 12.61 -0.09
N LEU A 115 3.22 11.77 0.94
CA LEU A 115 3.61 10.36 0.93
C LEU A 115 2.88 9.59 -0.17
N ARG A 116 1.58 9.82 -0.38
CA ARG A 116 0.86 9.21 -1.50
C ARG A 116 1.49 9.54 -2.84
N ASP A 117 1.82 10.80 -3.07
CA ASP A 117 2.47 11.25 -4.30
C ASP A 117 3.85 10.58 -4.47
N LYS A 118 4.66 10.53 -3.40
CA LYS A 118 5.98 9.89 -3.46
C LYS A 118 5.91 8.37 -3.59
N CYS A 119 5.00 7.71 -2.89
CA CYS A 119 4.81 6.27 -3.04
C CYS A 119 4.37 5.94 -4.45
N PHE A 120 3.51 6.74 -5.07
CA PHE A 120 3.16 6.56 -6.47
C PHE A 120 4.36 6.79 -7.40
N GLU A 121 5.19 7.80 -7.15
CA GLU A 121 6.42 8.09 -7.92
C GLU A 121 7.42 6.94 -7.89
N TYR A 122 7.62 6.29 -6.73
CA TYR A 122 8.58 5.20 -6.56
C TYR A 122 8.00 3.80 -6.85
N CYS A 123 6.68 3.66 -7.00
CA CYS A 123 6.07 2.34 -7.15
C CYS A 123 6.37 1.71 -8.52
N THR A 124 7.01 0.55 -8.51
CA THR A 124 7.33 -0.30 -9.65
C THR A 124 6.09 -1.00 -10.23
N LEU A 125 5.05 -1.22 -9.42
CA LEU A 125 3.78 -1.84 -9.82
C LEU A 125 2.81 -0.87 -10.50
N ALA A 126 3.08 0.43 -10.41
CA ALA A 126 2.27 1.49 -11.02
C ALA A 126 2.46 1.56 -12.54
N ASP A 127 1.57 2.31 -13.21
CA ASP A 127 1.71 2.56 -14.64
C ASP A 127 2.72 3.68 -14.90
N LYS A 128 3.75 3.40 -15.70
CA LYS A 128 4.84 4.35 -15.98
C LYS A 128 4.37 5.59 -16.71
N ASP A 129 3.38 5.47 -17.59
CA ASP A 129 2.86 6.61 -18.33
C ASP A 129 2.04 7.51 -17.39
N ASP A 130 1.28 6.91 -16.47
CA ASP A 130 0.58 7.66 -15.42
C ASP A 130 1.57 8.36 -14.47
N GLN A 131 2.68 7.73 -14.12
CA GLN A 131 3.74 8.33 -13.30
C GLN A 131 4.39 9.54 -13.99
N LEU A 132 4.70 9.41 -15.29
CA LEU A 132 5.26 10.52 -16.08
C LEU A 132 4.29 11.70 -16.22
N ALA A 133 2.99 11.40 -16.30
CA ALA A 133 1.93 12.42 -16.35
C ALA A 133 1.54 12.95 -14.96
N TRP A 134 2.11 12.40 -13.88
CA TRP A 134 1.71 12.75 -12.52
C TRP A 134 2.20 14.13 -12.11
N VAL A 135 1.24 14.98 -11.77
CA VAL A 135 1.55 16.30 -11.21
C VAL A 135 1.59 16.16 -9.69
N THR A 136 2.77 16.18 -9.08
CA THR A 136 2.89 16.13 -7.61
C THR A 136 2.27 17.37 -6.96
N GLN A 137 1.77 17.22 -5.73
CA GLN A 137 1.41 18.39 -4.94
C GLN A 137 2.68 19.23 -4.69
N PRO A 138 2.57 20.57 -4.74
CA PRO A 138 3.70 21.41 -4.38
C PRO A 138 4.08 21.10 -2.93
N GLU A 139 5.36 20.82 -2.71
CA GLU A 139 5.90 20.68 -1.36
C GLU A 139 5.54 21.96 -0.58
N ARG A 140 4.91 21.79 0.57
CA ARG A 140 4.72 22.93 1.48
C ARG A 140 6.10 23.27 2.01
N GLN A 141 6.40 24.57 2.15
CA GLN A 141 7.77 25.08 2.41
C GLN A 141 8.53 24.38 3.55
N ASP A 142 7.83 23.71 4.47
CA ASP A 142 8.42 23.07 5.67
C ASP A 142 8.35 21.53 5.69
N ILE A 143 7.72 20.85 4.72
CA ILE A 143 7.56 19.38 4.70
C ILE A 143 7.97 18.82 3.34
N VAL A 144 9.03 18.01 3.35
CA VAL A 144 9.60 17.35 2.16
C VAL A 144 9.71 15.87 2.46
N ILE A 145 9.10 14.98 1.67
CA ILE A 145 9.25 13.55 1.94
C ILE A 145 10.59 13.06 1.38
N SER A 146 11.51 12.69 2.27
CA SER A 146 12.80 12.12 1.89
C SER A 146 12.62 10.84 1.06
N PRO A 147 13.38 10.65 -0.03
CA PRO A 147 13.35 9.42 -0.83
C PRO A 147 13.53 8.15 -0.01
N ILE A 148 14.37 8.18 1.04
CA ILE A 148 14.59 7.04 1.95
C ILE A 148 13.26 6.57 2.56
N VAL A 149 12.44 7.50 3.04
CA VAL A 149 11.16 7.19 3.67
C VAL A 149 10.15 6.73 2.64
N ALA A 150 10.11 7.40 1.49
CA ALA A 150 9.21 7.04 0.40
C ALA A 150 9.47 5.63 -0.12
N ILE A 151 10.74 5.29 -0.38
CA ILE A 151 11.15 3.97 -0.86
C ILE A 151 10.78 2.90 0.16
N TYR A 152 11.15 3.10 1.43
CA TYR A 152 10.83 2.14 2.49
C TYR A 152 9.33 1.81 2.54
N ILE A 153 8.47 2.84 2.56
CA ILE A 153 7.02 2.64 2.61
C ILE A 153 6.50 2.03 1.31
N THR A 154 7.03 2.45 0.16
CA THR A 154 6.63 1.90 -1.14
C THR A 154 6.92 0.42 -1.23
N THR A 155 8.11 -0.02 -0.83
CA THR A 155 8.48 -1.45 -0.83
C THR A 155 7.58 -2.26 0.10
N VAL A 156 7.19 -1.72 1.26
CA VAL A 156 6.18 -2.37 2.13
C VAL A 156 4.85 -2.53 1.40
N LEU A 157 4.36 -1.47 0.75
CA LEU A 157 3.09 -1.51 0.01
C LEU A 157 3.13 -2.49 -1.18
N GLU A 158 4.25 -2.58 -1.88
CA GLU A 158 4.44 -3.51 -2.99
C GLU A 158 4.48 -4.96 -2.53
N HIS A 159 5.22 -5.26 -1.47
CA HIS A 159 5.24 -6.60 -0.91
C HIS A 159 3.85 -7.04 -0.42
N MET A 160 3.07 -6.12 0.16
CA MET A 160 1.67 -6.37 0.50
C MET A 160 0.79 -6.56 -0.74
N ALA A 161 1.01 -5.79 -1.81
CA ALA A 161 0.28 -5.88 -3.07
C ALA A 161 0.44 -7.27 -3.70
N GLU A 162 1.68 -7.74 -3.82
CA GLU A 162 2.02 -9.07 -4.35
C GLU A 162 1.34 -10.18 -3.53
N TYR A 163 1.43 -10.08 -2.21
CA TYR A 163 0.76 -11.03 -1.31
C TYR A 163 -0.75 -11.04 -1.52
N VAL A 164 -1.41 -9.88 -1.53
CA VAL A 164 -2.87 -9.78 -1.71
C VAL A 164 -3.29 -10.35 -3.06
N LEU A 165 -2.58 -10.02 -4.14
CA LEU A 165 -2.86 -10.57 -5.47
C LEU A 165 -2.75 -12.09 -5.49
N THR A 166 -1.74 -12.64 -4.81
CA THR A 166 -1.54 -14.09 -4.66
C THR A 166 -2.65 -14.74 -3.86
N ALA A 167 -3.01 -14.18 -2.69
CA ALA A 167 -4.08 -14.69 -1.83
C ALA A 167 -5.44 -14.68 -2.53
N VAL A 168 -5.71 -13.66 -3.34
CA VAL A 168 -6.93 -13.55 -4.14
C VAL A 168 -6.98 -14.59 -5.25
N ALA A 169 -5.85 -14.88 -5.91
CA ALA A 169 -5.77 -15.95 -6.89
C ALA A 169 -6.04 -17.33 -6.27
N MET A 170 -5.45 -17.61 -5.09
CA MET A 170 -5.72 -18.85 -4.32
C MET A 170 -7.19 -18.96 -3.89
N THR A 171 -7.81 -17.83 -3.56
CA THR A 171 -9.25 -17.77 -3.26
C THR A 171 -10.09 -18.09 -4.50
N CYS A 172 -9.68 -17.65 -5.69
CA CYS A 172 -10.37 -17.97 -6.93
C CYS A 172 -10.27 -19.45 -7.31
N GLU A 173 -9.13 -20.10 -7.04
CA GLU A 173 -8.99 -21.55 -7.15
C GLU A 173 -9.98 -22.28 -6.23
N THR A 174 -10.10 -21.84 -4.98
CA THR A 174 -11.02 -22.43 -4.00
C THR A 174 -12.48 -22.23 -4.38
N GLU A 175 -12.83 -21.06 -4.95
CA GLU A 175 -14.18 -20.70 -5.37
C GLU A 175 -14.53 -21.21 -6.79
N ASP A 176 -13.64 -21.96 -7.45
CA ASP A 176 -13.79 -22.47 -8.82
C ASP A 176 -14.22 -21.39 -9.82
N THR A 177 -13.47 -20.28 -9.85
CA THR A 177 -13.73 -19.15 -10.75
C THR A 177 -12.46 -18.63 -11.42
N ASP A 178 -12.57 -18.22 -12.67
CA ASP A 178 -11.51 -17.62 -13.47
C ASP A 178 -11.48 -16.08 -13.39
N TYR A 179 -12.40 -15.47 -12.61
CA TYR A 179 -12.65 -14.04 -12.62
C TYR A 179 -12.62 -13.43 -11.23
N VAL A 180 -11.60 -12.60 -10.95
CA VAL A 180 -11.41 -11.92 -9.67
C VAL A 180 -12.36 -10.71 -9.60
N ARG A 181 -13.40 -10.81 -8.78
CA ARG A 181 -14.33 -9.70 -8.48
C ARG A 181 -14.12 -9.20 -7.07
N ILE A 182 -14.87 -8.16 -6.73
CA ILE A 182 -14.93 -7.62 -5.37
C ILE A 182 -15.30 -8.67 -4.31
N LYS A 183 -16.07 -9.71 -4.68
CA LYS A 183 -16.44 -10.82 -3.79
C LYS A 183 -15.20 -11.63 -3.43
N GLU A 184 -14.46 -12.11 -4.44
CA GLU A 184 -13.27 -12.92 -4.23
C GLU A 184 -12.18 -12.13 -3.49
N LEU A 185 -12.03 -10.84 -3.78
CA LEU A 185 -11.14 -9.97 -3.00
C LEU A 185 -11.58 -9.82 -1.54
N PHE A 186 -12.87 -9.62 -1.27
CA PHE A 186 -13.37 -9.52 0.09
C PHE A 186 -13.13 -10.81 0.89
N LEU A 187 -13.41 -11.97 0.29
CA LEU A 187 -13.16 -13.27 0.94
C LEU A 187 -11.66 -13.45 1.23
N ALA A 188 -10.81 -13.19 0.24
CA ALA A 188 -9.37 -13.28 0.39
C ALA A 188 -8.85 -12.38 1.52
N LEU A 189 -9.33 -11.14 1.64
CA LEU A 189 -8.89 -10.24 2.71
C LEU A 189 -9.49 -10.57 4.07
N ALA A 190 -10.75 -11.03 4.13
CA ALA A 190 -11.46 -11.28 5.38
C ALA A 190 -10.96 -12.54 6.10
N ASP A 191 -10.68 -13.61 5.35
CA ASP A 191 -10.33 -14.92 5.88
C ASP A 191 -8.81 -15.14 5.99
N ASP A 192 -8.00 -14.20 5.48
CA ASP A 192 -6.55 -14.33 5.47
C ASP A 192 -5.89 -13.98 6.81
N SER A 193 -5.04 -14.90 7.28
CA SER A 193 -4.35 -14.80 8.57
C SER A 193 -3.26 -13.71 8.66
N GLN A 194 -2.76 -13.23 7.52
CA GLN A 194 -1.67 -12.25 7.44
C GLN A 194 -2.21 -10.82 7.33
N VAL A 195 -3.27 -10.59 6.54
CA VAL A 195 -3.84 -9.25 6.29
C VAL A 195 -5.20 -9.01 6.95
N GLY A 196 -5.89 -10.06 7.38
CA GLY A 196 -7.26 -9.96 7.91
C GLY A 196 -7.37 -9.08 9.16
N TYR A 197 -6.36 -9.08 10.03
CA TYR A 197 -6.35 -8.20 11.21
C TYR A 197 -6.30 -6.71 10.83
N ALA A 198 -5.48 -6.33 9.84
CA ALA A 198 -5.42 -4.95 9.36
C ALA A 198 -6.72 -4.59 8.62
N PHE A 199 -7.21 -5.49 7.78
CA PHE A 199 -8.45 -5.30 7.00
C PHE A 199 -9.69 -5.13 7.89
N GLN A 200 -9.76 -5.83 9.03
CA GLN A 200 -10.87 -5.70 9.99
C GLN A 200 -11.08 -4.29 10.53
N LYS A 201 -10.04 -3.46 10.51
CA LYS A 201 -10.10 -2.08 11.02
C LYS A 201 -10.32 -1.04 9.92
N MET A 202 -10.55 -1.49 8.68
CA MET A 202 -10.68 -0.62 7.52
C MET A 202 -12.14 -0.28 7.19
N GLU A 203 -12.41 0.97 6.84
CA GLU A 203 -13.68 1.38 6.23
C GLU A 203 -13.93 0.67 4.90
N LEU A 204 -12.86 0.31 4.17
CA LEU A 204 -12.98 -0.47 2.94
C LEU A 204 -13.70 -1.80 3.19
N ARG A 205 -13.44 -2.48 4.32
CA ARG A 205 -14.12 -3.73 4.68
C ARG A 205 -15.63 -3.53 4.69
N ASP A 206 -16.10 -2.53 5.42
CA ASP A 206 -17.53 -2.26 5.57
C ASP A 206 -18.18 -1.92 4.22
N LYS A 207 -17.47 -1.14 3.38
CA LYS A 207 -17.92 -0.82 2.01
C LYS A 207 -18.02 -2.07 1.14
N MET A 208 -17.07 -2.99 1.24
CA MET A 208 -17.06 -4.24 0.46
C MET A 208 -18.10 -5.24 0.96
N GLU A 209 -18.30 -5.37 2.27
CA GLU A 209 -19.29 -6.25 2.88
C GLU A 209 -20.71 -5.90 2.39
N VAL A 210 -21.08 -4.61 2.43
CA VAL A 210 -22.37 -4.14 1.91
C VAL A 210 -22.55 -4.45 0.42
N ARG A 211 -21.51 -4.26 -0.40
CA ARG A 211 -21.55 -4.57 -1.84
C ARG A 211 -21.72 -6.06 -2.11
N THR A 212 -21.07 -6.91 -1.32
CA THR A 212 -21.16 -8.37 -1.45
C THR A 212 -22.53 -8.89 -1.01
N LEU A 213 -23.10 -8.35 0.08
CA LEU A 213 -24.43 -8.72 0.57
C LEU A 213 -25.55 -8.26 -0.38
N ARG A 214 -25.48 -7.04 -0.92
CA ARG A 214 -26.46 -6.54 -1.90
C ARG A 214 -26.54 -7.39 -3.16
N LYS A 215 -25.41 -7.95 -3.62
CA LYS A 215 -25.39 -8.86 -4.78
C LYS A 215 -26.02 -10.23 -4.49
N LYS A 216 -26.11 -10.67 -3.22
CA LYS A 216 -26.80 -11.91 -2.83
C LYS A 216 -28.33 -11.75 -2.81
N MET A 217 -28.85 -10.55 -2.55
CA MET A 217 -30.31 -10.29 -2.47
C MET A 217 -30.98 -9.96 -3.81
N GLY A 218 -30.20 -9.73 -4.87
CA GLY A 218 -30.70 -9.37 -6.21
C GLY A 218 -30.72 -10.53 -7.21
N ARG A 219 -30.62 -11.78 -6.74
CA ARG A 219 -30.74 -13.01 -7.54
C ARG A 219 -31.91 -13.84 -7.07
#